data_AF-A0A327GYS1-F1
#
_entry.id   AF-A0A327GYS1-F1
#
_cell.length_a   1.000
_cell.length_b   1.000
_cell.length_c   1.000
_cell.angle_alpha   90.00
_cell.angle_beta   90.00
_cell.angle_gamma   90.00
#
_symmetry.space_group_name_H-M   'P 1'
#
loop_
_entity.id
_entity.type
_entity.pdbx_description
1 polymer ?
#
loop_
_entity_poly.entity_id
_entity_poly.type
_entity_poly.pdbx_seq_one_letter_code
_entity_poly.pdbx_strand_id
1 'polypeptide(L)'
;MDQYVALPAFGQAPSHPVMYNPDHLDMQSRTAVLNALMHMNNMMYVENYTMMGYTYTGCYDITVHQIDESLERNQCGDEILSNVLNTPGLTRVNTQEHLGSYSALIVNIPGISSYYGEKFSISS
;
A
#
# COMPACT_ATOMS: atom_id res chain seq x y z
N MET A 1 -23.55 -36.39 8.30
CA MET A 1 -22.42 -35.60 8.81
C MET A 1 -21.92 -34.80 7.63
N ASP A 2 -22.16 -33.49 7.61
CA ASP A 2 -21.73 -32.65 6.51
C ASP A 2 -20.23 -32.41 6.62
N GLN A 3 -19.48 -33.06 5.73
CA GLN A 3 -18.04 -32.91 5.63
C GLN A 3 -17.76 -31.57 4.94
N TYR A 4 -17.38 -30.57 5.73
CA TYR A 4 -16.88 -29.30 5.20
C TYR A 4 -15.52 -29.56 4.54
N VAL A 5 -15.46 -29.39 3.22
CA VAL A 5 -14.21 -29.43 2.44
C VAL A 5 -13.77 -28.00 2.21
N ALA A 6 -12.53 -27.67 2.61
CA ALA A 6 -11.96 -26.37 2.32
C ALA A 6 -11.80 -26.21 0.79
N LEU A 7 -12.36 -25.14 0.25
CA LEU A 7 -12.13 -24.78 -1.15
C LEU A 7 -10.66 -24.37 -1.34
N PRO A 8 -10.04 -24.68 -2.50
CA PRO A 8 -8.71 -24.18 -2.84
C PRO A 8 -8.67 -22.65 -2.75
N ALA A 9 -7.55 -22.04 -2.34
CA ALA A 9 -7.46 -20.59 -2.18
C ALA A 9 -8.03 -19.84 -3.41
N PHE A 10 -9.10 -19.06 -3.18
CA PHE A 10 -9.97 -18.48 -4.22
C PHE A 10 -9.63 -17.01 -4.54
N GLY A 11 -8.37 -16.62 -4.38
CA GLY A 11 -7.89 -15.27 -4.65
C GLY A 11 -7.06 -14.70 -3.51
N GLN A 12 -6.17 -13.75 -3.83
CA GLN A 12 -5.47 -12.98 -2.80
C GLN A 12 -6.34 -11.78 -2.42
N ALA A 13 -6.51 -11.57 -1.12
CA ALA A 13 -7.12 -10.34 -0.63
C ALA A 13 -6.26 -9.15 -1.07
N PRO A 14 -6.86 -8.06 -1.60
CA PRO A 14 -6.13 -6.86 -1.93
C PRO A 14 -5.38 -6.31 -0.71
N SER A 15 -4.24 -5.66 -0.94
CA SER A 15 -3.49 -4.99 0.14
C SER A 15 -4.25 -3.78 0.70
N HIS A 16 -3.77 -3.26 1.84
CA HIS A 16 -4.33 -2.08 2.49
C HIS A 16 -4.26 -0.85 1.56
N PRO A 17 -5.41 -0.23 1.20
CA PRO A 17 -5.42 0.94 0.35
C PRO A 17 -5.21 2.22 1.16
N VAL A 18 -4.51 3.20 0.57
CA VAL A 18 -4.56 4.60 0.99
C VAL A 18 -5.43 5.34 -0.01
N MET A 19 -6.52 5.95 0.46
CA MET A 19 -7.49 6.65 -0.37
C MET A 19 -7.56 8.13 -0.01
N TYR A 20 -7.86 8.97 -0.99
CA TYR A 20 -8.10 10.40 -0.80
C TYR A 20 -9.49 10.78 -1.33
N ASN A 21 -10.07 11.84 -0.78
CA ASN A 21 -11.33 12.40 -1.29
C ASN A 21 -11.02 13.50 -2.35
N PRO A 22 -11.38 13.30 -3.63
CA PRO A 22 -11.12 14.28 -4.68
C PRO A 22 -11.92 15.58 -4.54
N ASP A 23 -13.04 15.59 -3.80
CA ASP A 23 -13.87 16.78 -3.59
C ASP A 23 -13.29 17.73 -2.52
N HIS A 24 -12.37 17.22 -1.71
CA HIS A 24 -11.76 17.96 -0.60
C HIS A 24 -10.24 18.09 -0.71
N LEU A 25 -9.60 17.34 -1.61
CA LEU A 25 -8.17 17.42 -1.86
C LEU A 25 -7.93 17.95 -3.27
N ASP A 26 -7.45 19.18 -3.36
CA ASP A 26 -7.14 19.80 -4.63
C ASP A 26 -6.02 19.05 -5.39
N MET A 27 -5.92 19.33 -6.69
CA MET A 27 -4.99 18.62 -7.57
C MET A 27 -3.52 18.78 -7.17
N GLN A 28 -3.11 19.95 -6.66
CA GLN A 28 -1.72 20.18 -6.26
C GLN A 28 -1.40 19.40 -4.99
N SER A 29 -2.25 19.52 -3.97
CA SER A 29 -2.09 18.80 -2.70
C SER A 29 -2.10 17.29 -2.90
N ARG A 30 -3.02 16.79 -3.73
CA ARG A 30 -3.06 15.38 -4.13
C ARG A 30 -1.73 14.92 -4.72
N THR A 31 -1.18 15.70 -5.64
CA THR A 31 0.06 15.34 -6.34
C THR A 31 1.25 15.37 -5.38
N ALA A 32 1.32 16.37 -4.50
CA ALA A 32 2.35 16.46 -3.48
C ALA A 32 2.33 15.27 -2.53
N VAL A 33 1.15 14.91 -1.99
CA VAL A 33 1.00 13.76 -1.09
C VAL A 33 1.35 12.46 -1.80
N LEU A 34 0.83 12.24 -3.01
CA LEU A 34 1.14 11.01 -3.77
C LEU A 34 2.64 10.90 -4.06
N ASN A 35 3.29 11.98 -4.45
CA ASN A 35 4.73 11.95 -4.71
C ASN A 35 5.54 11.71 -3.44
N ALA A 36 5.17 12.33 -2.32
CA ALA A 36 5.82 12.10 -1.03
C ALA A 36 5.68 10.63 -0.58
N LEU A 37 4.48 10.05 -0.70
CA LEU A 37 4.24 8.65 -0.39
C LEU A 37 5.04 7.70 -1.28
N MET A 38 5.10 7.98 -2.58
CA MET A 38 5.88 7.17 -3.52
C MET A 38 7.39 7.34 -3.31
N HIS A 39 7.83 8.50 -2.83
CA HIS A 39 9.23 8.77 -2.57
C HIS A 39 9.77 7.91 -1.41
N MET A 40 8.95 7.62 -0.40
CA MET A 40 9.34 6.74 0.70
C MET A 40 9.79 5.34 0.24
N ASN A 41 9.26 4.84 -0.89
CA ASN A 41 9.70 3.55 -1.46
C ASN A 41 11.19 3.54 -1.85
N ASN A 42 11.78 4.71 -2.06
CA ASN A 42 13.15 4.89 -2.54
C ASN A 42 14.11 5.26 -1.39
N MET A 43 13.62 5.30 -0.16
CA MET A 43 14.41 5.62 1.01
C MET A 43 14.69 4.33 1.79
N MET A 44 15.95 4.11 2.16
CA MET A 44 16.34 2.96 2.98
C MET A 44 17.26 3.39 4.11
N TYR A 45 17.00 2.91 5.33
CA TYR A 45 17.90 3.19 6.44
C TYR A 45 19.15 2.32 6.34
N VAL A 46 20.32 2.96 6.42
CA VAL A 46 21.62 2.26 6.31
C VAL A 46 22.46 2.49 7.55
N GLU A 47 23.15 1.44 7.99
CA GLU A 47 24.04 1.46 9.15
C GLU A 47 25.47 1.10 8.71
N ASN A 48 26.45 1.93 9.09
CA ASN A 48 27.86 1.74 8.76
C ASN A 48 28.12 1.50 7.25
N TYR A 49 27.35 2.17 6.40
CA TYR A 49 27.44 2.02 4.96
C TYR A 49 28.68 2.73 4.43
N THR A 50 29.56 1.98 3.76
CA THR A 50 30.84 2.51 3.28
C THR A 50 30.71 3.03 1.84
N MET A 51 30.92 4.33 1.65
CA MET A 51 31.07 4.96 0.33
C MET A 51 32.37 5.75 0.27
N MET A 52 33.16 5.50 -0.78
CA MET A 52 34.41 6.25 -1.05
C MET A 52 35.38 6.29 0.14
N GLY A 53 35.40 5.23 0.96
CA GLY A 53 36.27 5.11 2.15
C GLY A 53 35.75 5.75 3.43
N TYR A 54 34.57 6.36 3.41
CA TYR A 54 33.89 6.89 4.59
C TYR A 54 32.66 6.04 4.94
N THR A 55 32.37 5.91 6.22
CA THR A 55 31.19 5.19 6.73
C THR A 55 30.09 6.18 7.11
N TYR A 56 28.89 5.92 6.64
CA TYR A 56 27.71 6.74 6.89
C TYR A 56 26.62 5.90 7.55
N THR A 57 25.85 6.54 8.43
CA THR A 57 24.65 5.96 9.03
C THR A 57 23.54 6.99 8.92
N GLY A 58 22.41 6.60 8.34
CA GLY A 58 21.31 7.52 8.08
C GLY A 58 20.34 6.99 7.04
N CYS A 59 19.43 7.86 6.59
CA CYS A 59 18.44 7.51 5.59
C CYS A 59 19.00 7.77 4.18
N TYR A 60 19.15 6.71 3.40
CA TYR A 60 19.68 6.76 2.04
C TYR A 60 18.54 6.84 1.03
N ASP A 61 18.50 7.91 0.23
CA ASP A 61 17.60 8.04 -0.92
C ASP A 61 18.31 7.54 -2.19
N ILE A 62 17.82 6.42 -2.73
CA ILE A 62 18.38 5.80 -3.93
C ILE A 62 18.11 6.62 -5.20
N THR A 63 17.16 7.56 -5.18
CA THR A 63 16.79 8.39 -6.33
C THR A 63 17.86 9.43 -6.63
N VAL A 64 18.38 10.08 -5.57
CA VAL A 64 19.38 11.13 -5.66
C VAL A 64 20.77 10.68 -5.20
N HIS A 65 20.89 9.44 -4.71
CA HIS A 65 22.11 8.86 -4.16
C HIS A 65 22.73 9.71 -3.04
N GLN A 66 21.91 10.18 -2.11
CA GLN A 66 22.35 10.96 -0.95
C GLN A 66 21.91 10.29 0.35
N ILE A 67 22.73 10.42 1.38
CA ILE A 67 22.45 9.93 2.73
C ILE A 67 22.16 11.14 3.60
N ASP A 68 20.98 11.15 4.21
CA ASP A 68 20.61 12.11 5.25
C ASP A 68 20.93 11.49 6.62
N GLU A 69 22.05 11.93 7.21
CA GLU A 69 22.51 11.52 8.54
C GLU A 69 21.72 12.18 9.68
N SER A 70 20.85 13.16 9.38
CA SER A 70 20.02 13.83 10.39
C SER A 70 18.74 13.08 10.72
N LEU A 71 18.33 12.15 9.84
CA LEU A 71 17.13 11.34 10.02
C LEU A 71 17.43 10.11 10.87
N GLU A 72 16.66 9.95 11.94
CA GLU A 72 16.66 8.73 12.74
C GLU A 72 16.03 7.56 11.96
N ARG A 73 16.30 6.33 12.41
CA ARG A 73 15.80 5.11 11.77
C ARG A 73 14.29 5.13 11.52
N ASN A 74 13.50 5.48 12.53
CA ASN A 74 12.03 5.53 12.44
C ASN A 74 11.48 6.67 11.57
N GLN A 75 12.35 7.57 11.07
CA GLN A 75 11.99 8.67 10.17
C GLN A 75 12.33 8.34 8.71
N CYS A 76 13.03 7.24 8.43
CA CYS A 76 13.33 6.82 7.07
C CYS A 76 12.12 6.17 6.40
N GLY A 77 11.99 6.32 5.08
CA GLY A 77 10.79 5.93 4.35
C GLY A 77 10.46 4.43 4.45
N ASP A 78 11.44 3.54 4.29
CA ASP A 78 11.29 2.10 4.48
C ASP A 78 10.77 1.72 5.88
N GLU A 79 11.31 2.36 6.90
CA GLU A 79 10.94 2.13 8.29
C GLU A 79 9.55 2.69 8.61
N ILE A 80 9.16 3.83 8.03
CA ILE A 80 7.79 4.35 8.15
C ILE A 80 6.80 3.40 7.46
N LEU A 81 7.12 2.96 6.23
CA LEU A 81 6.28 2.04 5.47
C LEU A 81 6.10 0.72 6.23
N SER A 82 7.16 0.18 6.81
CA SER A 82 7.14 -1.06 7.57
C SER A 82 6.41 -0.92 8.91
N ASN A 83 6.77 0.09 9.73
CA ASN A 83 6.29 0.19 11.11
C ASN A 83 4.90 0.83 11.24
N VAL A 84 4.53 1.74 10.32
CA VAL A 84 3.24 2.46 10.39
C VAL A 84 2.22 1.87 9.43
N LEU A 85 2.60 1.68 8.17
CA LEU A 85 1.68 1.21 7.13
C LEU A 85 1.69 -0.32 6.97
N ASN A 86 2.58 -1.02 7.68
CA ASN A 86 2.74 -2.47 7.62
C ASN A 86 2.86 -2.98 6.17
N THR A 87 3.64 -2.27 5.36
CA THR A 87 3.84 -2.58 3.94
C THR A 87 5.31 -2.36 3.56
N PRO A 88 5.89 -3.19 2.68
CA PRO A 88 7.23 -2.94 2.15
C PRO A 88 7.29 -1.78 1.14
N GLY A 89 6.14 -1.28 0.68
CA GLY A 89 6.08 -0.24 -0.34
C GLY A 89 4.66 0.13 -0.75
N LEU A 90 4.55 1.17 -1.57
CA LEU A 90 3.31 1.67 -2.14
C LEU A 90 3.34 1.63 -3.67
N THR A 91 2.17 1.47 -4.27
CA THR A 91 1.99 1.58 -5.72
C THR A 91 0.78 2.43 -6.05
N ARG A 92 0.85 3.21 -7.13
CA ARG A 92 -0.27 4.01 -7.62
C ARG A 92 -1.19 3.13 -8.44
N VAL A 93 -2.41 2.94 -7.95
CA VAL A 93 -3.48 2.17 -8.61
C VAL A 93 -4.83 2.84 -8.36
N ASN A 94 -5.80 2.61 -9.25
CA ASN A 94 -7.19 2.98 -9.00
C ASN A 94 -7.98 1.81 -8.38
N THR A 95 -9.22 2.06 -7.96
CA THR A 95 -10.08 1.05 -7.33
C THR A 95 -10.42 -0.11 -8.27
N GLN A 96 -10.57 0.15 -9.56
CA GLN A 96 -10.88 -0.87 -10.57
C GLN A 96 -9.71 -1.84 -10.76
N GLU A 97 -8.48 -1.34 -10.77
CA GLU A 97 -7.26 -2.14 -10.87
C GLU A 97 -6.98 -2.91 -9.58
N HIS A 98 -7.15 -2.28 -8.41
CA HIS A 98 -6.88 -2.89 -7.12
C HIS A 98 -7.90 -3.98 -6.74
N LEU A 99 -9.18 -3.70 -6.94
CA LEU A 99 -10.27 -4.58 -6.49
C LEU A 99 -10.86 -5.42 -7.63
N GLY A 100 -10.54 -5.14 -8.89
CA GLY A 100 -11.20 -5.79 -10.03
C GLY A 100 -11.05 -7.30 -10.06
N SER A 101 -9.82 -7.80 -9.89
CA SER A 101 -9.55 -9.25 -9.87
C SER A 101 -10.21 -9.93 -8.68
N TYR A 102 -10.13 -9.31 -7.50
CA TYR A 102 -10.77 -9.82 -6.28
C TYR A 102 -12.31 -9.82 -6.38
N SER A 103 -12.90 -8.75 -6.91
CA SER A 103 -14.34 -8.62 -7.15
C SER A 103 -14.85 -9.66 -8.14
N ALA A 104 -14.07 -9.95 -9.20
CA ALA A 104 -14.40 -10.98 -10.19
C ALA A 104 -14.37 -12.39 -9.58
N LEU A 105 -13.58 -12.62 -8.53
CA LEU A 105 -13.54 -13.89 -7.82
C LEU A 105 -14.69 -14.02 -6.82
N ILE A 106 -15.02 -12.95 -6.09
CA ILE A 106 -16.11 -12.94 -5.10
C ILE A 106 -17.46 -13.28 -5.74
N VAL A 107 -17.75 -12.81 -6.95
CA VAL A 107 -19.06 -13.05 -7.61
C VAL A 107 -19.37 -14.54 -7.82
N ASN A 108 -18.35 -15.39 -7.82
CA ASN A 108 -18.51 -16.83 -8.00
C ASN A 108 -18.80 -17.58 -6.70
N ILE A 109 -18.82 -16.89 -5.55
CA ILE A 109 -19.19 -17.49 -4.26
C ILE A 109 -20.70 -17.77 -4.24
N PRO A 110 -21.16 -19.02 -4.05
CA PRO A 110 -22.59 -19.33 -4.02
C PRO A 110 -23.35 -18.50 -2.98
N GLY A 111 -24.49 -17.92 -3.38
CA GLY A 111 -25.34 -17.09 -2.49
C GLY A 111 -24.86 -15.65 -2.28
N ILE A 112 -23.69 -15.27 -2.82
CA ILE A 112 -23.15 -13.92 -2.65
C ILE A 112 -24.01 -12.84 -3.32
N SER A 113 -24.64 -13.17 -4.46
CA SER A 113 -25.55 -12.26 -5.18
C SER A 113 -26.79 -11.94 -4.35
N SER A 114 -27.37 -12.93 -3.65
CA SER A 114 -28.48 -12.73 -2.72
C SER A 114 -28.07 -11.89 -1.51
N TYR A 115 -26.88 -12.15 -0.95
CA TYR A 115 -26.34 -11.37 0.18
C TYR A 115 -26.16 -9.88 -0.17
N TYR A 116 -25.60 -9.56 -1.35
CA TYR A 116 -25.46 -8.18 -1.80
C TYR A 116 -26.81 -7.53 -2.15
N GLY A 117 -27.73 -8.27 -2.77
CA GLY A 117 -29.06 -7.76 -3.14
C GLY A 117 -29.90 -7.34 -1.93
N GLU A 118 -29.83 -8.09 -0.83
CA GLU A 118 -30.55 -7.76 0.41
C GLU A 118 -29.90 -6.58 1.15
N LYS A 119 -28.57 -6.61 1.29
CA LYS A 119 -27.83 -5.64 2.11
C LYS A 119 -27.67 -4.26 1.45
N PHE A 120 -27.65 -4.21 0.13
CA PHE A 120 -27.54 -2.98 -0.66
C PHE A 120 -28.79 -2.74 -1.50
N SER A 121 -29.94 -3.24 -1.07
CA SER A 121 -31.22 -2.80 -1.63
C SER A 121 -31.26 -1.27 -1.57
N ILE A 122 -30.99 -0.65 -2.72
CA ILE A 122 -31.16 0.79 -2.90
C ILE A 122 -32.65 0.97 -2.79
N SER A 123 -33.09 1.48 -1.64
CA SER A 123 -34.38 2.16 -1.55
C SER A 123 -34.28 3.33 -2.53
N SER A 124 -34.84 3.10 -3.71
CA SER A 124 -35.12 4.16 -4.69
C SER A 124 -36.29 4.99 -4.21
#